data_AF-A0AAV4D4S0-F1
#
_entry.id   AF-A0AAV4D4S0-F1
#
_cell.length_a   1.000
_cell.length_b   1.000
_cell.length_c   1.000
_cell.angle_alpha   90.00
_cell.angle_beta   90.00
_cell.angle_gamma   90.00
#
_symmetry.space_group_name_H-M   'P 1'
#
loop_
_entity.id
_entity.type
_entity.pdbx_description
1 polymer ?
#
loop_
_entity_poly.entity_id
_entity_poly.type
_entity_poly.pdbx_seq_one_letter_code
_entity_poly.pdbx_strand_id
1 'polypeptide(L)'
;MYYRKAKLKLPMIYILEEYKCGKARVLTMLEESDDPVVKTVQPSLETGRKWKVTEAVDEAKECLKMKKVIGETQTDRRGLGSTTAKWWSKTEDKEKRDMIIDEIRNKEDSTRVQKAVQQPQQGQWTYWDTAIQRSLTWNDIWHMAPLRISFLIRFVYDLLPSNANLVRWGKKDDPTSPLCQGIHDPFDLISSVQREFEGFYRWVALVKLASV
;
A
#
# COMPACT_ATOMS: atom_id res chain seq x y z
N MET A 1 3.49 3.17 5.47
CA MET A 1 3.37 3.85 4.17
C MET A 1 4.08 3.05 3.08
N TYR A 2 3.70 1.78 2.88
CA TYR A 2 4.20 0.90 1.81
C TYR A 2 3.04 -0.04 1.51
N TYR A 3 2.16 0.35 0.61
CA TYR A 3 0.98 -0.45 0.27
C TYR A 3 0.78 -0.40 -1.23
N ARG A 4 0.63 -1.56 -1.87
CA ARG A 4 0.59 -1.66 -3.33
C ARG A 4 -0.61 -0.95 -3.95
N LYS A 5 -1.75 -0.89 -3.24
CA LYS A 5 -2.97 -0.23 -3.70
C LYS A 5 -3.23 1.12 -3.01
N ALA A 6 -2.22 1.73 -2.38
CA ALA A 6 -2.37 3.05 -1.78
C ALA A 6 -2.60 4.10 -2.87
N LYS A 7 -3.40 5.14 -2.59
CA LYS A 7 -3.64 6.24 -3.54
C LYS A 7 -2.35 6.93 -3.99
N LEU A 8 -1.35 6.98 -3.13
CA LEU A 8 0.03 7.33 -3.48
C LEU A 8 0.95 6.13 -3.24
N LYS A 9 1.51 5.58 -4.31
CA LYS A 9 2.50 4.51 -4.25
C LYS A 9 3.90 5.11 -4.34
N LEU A 10 4.69 4.88 -3.31
CA LEU A 10 6.11 5.27 -3.25
C LEU A 10 7.00 4.12 -3.71
N PRO A 11 8.18 4.39 -4.29
CA PRO A 11 9.13 3.38 -4.76
C PRO A 11 9.98 2.82 -3.60
N MET A 12 9.41 2.77 -2.39
CA MET A 12 10.06 2.28 -1.20
C MET A 12 9.44 0.95 -0.81
N ILE A 13 10.30 0.03 -0.39
CA ILE A 13 9.89 -1.30 0.04
C ILE A 13 10.12 -1.40 1.54
N TYR A 14 9.18 -2.02 2.26
CA TYR A 14 9.32 -2.19 3.69
C TYR A 14 10.38 -3.26 4.00
N ILE A 15 11.40 -2.89 4.78
CA ILE A 15 12.52 -3.80 5.09
C ILE A 15 12.04 -5.09 5.75
N LEU A 16 11.05 -5.03 6.67
CA LEU A 16 10.55 -6.26 7.29
C LEU A 16 9.75 -7.13 6.30
N GLU A 17 9.11 -6.54 5.29
CA GLU A 17 8.45 -7.33 4.23
C GLU A 17 9.50 -8.11 3.45
N GLU A 18 10.58 -7.47 3.03
CA GLU A 18 11.66 -8.14 2.32
C GLU A 18 12.39 -9.16 3.19
N TYR A 19 12.58 -8.87 4.48
CA TYR A 19 13.09 -9.86 5.45
C TYR A 19 12.19 -11.10 5.51
N LYS A 20 10.88 -10.92 5.67
CA LYS A 20 9.90 -12.03 5.73
C LYS A 20 9.87 -12.81 4.42
N CYS A 21 9.80 -12.12 3.29
CA CYS A 21 9.82 -12.73 1.96
C CYS A 21 11.13 -13.47 1.70
N GLY A 22 12.26 -12.90 2.11
CA GLY A 22 13.58 -13.52 1.98
C GLY A 22 13.67 -14.81 2.79
N LYS A 23 13.23 -14.80 4.05
CA LYS A 23 13.18 -16.00 4.90
C LYS A 23 12.23 -17.06 4.33
N ALA A 24 11.05 -16.68 3.88
CA ALA A 24 10.10 -17.60 3.24
C ALA A 24 10.63 -18.20 1.93
N ARG A 25 11.34 -17.39 1.13
CA ARG A 25 12.02 -17.86 -0.08
C ARG A 25 13.09 -18.89 0.24
N VAL A 26 13.93 -18.64 1.24
CA VAL A 26 14.95 -19.61 1.67
C VAL A 26 14.30 -20.89 2.17
N LEU A 27 13.23 -20.81 2.98
CA LEU A 27 12.56 -22.01 3.48
C LEU A 27 12.03 -22.86 2.34
N THR A 28 11.30 -22.25 1.41
CA THR A 28 10.72 -22.98 0.29
C THR A 28 11.78 -23.53 -0.66
N MET A 29 12.91 -22.83 -0.84
CA MET A 29 14.05 -23.38 -1.59
C MET A 29 14.68 -24.60 -0.93
N LEU A 30 14.74 -24.65 0.41
CA LEU A 30 15.24 -25.81 1.14
C LEU A 30 14.28 -27.00 1.05
N GLU A 31 12.97 -26.76 1.12
CA GLU A 31 11.93 -27.78 0.95
C GLU A 31 11.94 -28.41 -0.46
N GLU A 32 12.18 -27.58 -1.48
CA GLU A 32 12.20 -27.96 -2.90
C GLU A 32 13.59 -28.37 -3.40
N SER A 33 14.59 -28.51 -2.52
CA SER A 33 15.95 -28.87 -2.94
C SER A 33 16.01 -30.25 -3.59
N ASP A 34 16.76 -30.35 -4.69
CA ASP A 34 17.05 -31.63 -5.37
C ASP A 34 18.04 -32.50 -4.57
N ASP A 35 18.80 -31.90 -3.64
CA ASP A 35 19.75 -32.63 -2.81
C ASP A 35 19.00 -33.44 -1.74
N PRO A 36 19.10 -34.79 -1.75
CA PRO A 36 18.40 -35.64 -0.81
C PRO A 36 18.82 -35.38 0.64
N VAL A 37 20.08 -34.97 0.89
CA VAL A 37 20.56 -34.67 2.25
C VAL A 37 19.88 -33.43 2.79
N VAL A 38 19.84 -32.35 1.99
CA VAL A 38 19.18 -31.09 2.37
C VAL A 38 17.69 -31.30 2.59
N LYS A 39 17.05 -32.04 1.69
CA LYS A 39 15.62 -32.38 1.78
C LYS A 39 15.28 -33.25 2.99
N THR A 40 16.21 -34.08 3.46
CA THR A 40 16.03 -34.93 4.65
C THR A 40 16.25 -34.13 5.94
N VAL A 41 17.29 -33.29 5.97
CA VAL A 41 17.67 -32.55 7.18
C VAL A 41 16.73 -31.38 7.47
N GLN A 42 16.21 -30.71 6.43
CA GLN A 42 15.36 -29.50 6.51
C GLN A 42 15.78 -28.57 7.65
N PRO A 43 16.94 -27.89 7.51
CA PRO A 43 17.48 -27.10 8.59
C PRO A 43 16.49 -26.02 9.04
N SER A 44 16.23 -25.96 10.34
CA SER A 44 15.31 -24.99 10.91
C SER A 44 15.84 -23.58 10.72
N LEU A 45 15.05 -22.73 10.06
CA LEU A 45 15.42 -21.33 9.92
C LEU A 45 15.17 -20.59 11.23
N GLU A 46 16.25 -20.06 11.80
CA GLU A 46 16.16 -19.15 12.93
C GLU A 46 15.43 -17.87 12.48
N THR A 47 14.21 -17.72 13.00
CA THR A 47 13.39 -16.52 12.93
C THR A 47 13.10 -16.01 14.34
N GLY A 48 13.03 -14.69 14.52
CA GLY A 48 12.82 -14.11 15.84
C GLY A 48 11.48 -14.51 16.50
N ARG A 49 11.34 -14.20 17.79
CA ARG A 49 10.18 -14.64 18.62
C ARG A 49 8.80 -14.17 18.12
N LYS A 50 8.74 -13.02 17.45
CA LYS A 50 7.47 -12.37 17.06
C LYS A 50 6.86 -12.94 15.77
N TRP A 51 7.63 -13.67 14.98
CA TRP A 51 7.20 -14.15 13.68
C TRP A 51 7.97 -15.39 13.29
N LYS A 52 7.24 -16.46 12.94
CA LYS A 52 7.80 -17.71 12.47
C LYS A 52 7.55 -17.90 10.99
N VAL A 53 8.57 -18.34 10.27
CA VAL A 53 8.50 -18.52 8.82
C VAL A 53 7.67 -19.73 8.42
N THR A 54 7.75 -20.83 9.18
CA THR A 54 7.00 -22.07 8.89
C THR A 54 5.50 -21.81 8.91
N GLU A 55 5.00 -21.23 10.01
CA GLU A 55 3.59 -20.86 10.17
C GLU A 55 3.11 -19.91 9.05
N ALA A 56 3.93 -18.93 8.66
CA ALA A 56 3.58 -17.99 7.60
C ALA A 56 3.54 -18.63 6.20
N VAL A 57 4.44 -19.57 5.93
CA VAL A 57 4.47 -20.31 4.65
C VAL A 57 3.32 -21.30 4.59
N ASP A 58 3.01 -21.99 5.67
CA ASP A 58 1.88 -22.93 5.74
C ASP A 58 0.56 -22.20 5.54
N GLU A 59 0.37 -21.06 6.21
CA GLU A 59 -0.81 -20.22 6.00
C GLU A 59 -0.91 -19.71 4.55
N ALA A 60 0.20 -19.30 3.94
CA ALA A 60 0.21 -18.89 2.53
C ALA A 60 -0.17 -20.05 1.60
N LYS A 61 0.33 -21.27 1.85
CA LYS A 61 -0.05 -22.48 1.12
C LYS A 61 -1.56 -22.77 1.28
N GLU A 62 -2.10 -22.64 2.48
CA GLU A 62 -3.55 -22.81 2.73
C GLU A 62 -4.40 -21.74 2.03
N CYS A 63 -3.97 -20.48 2.03
CA CYS A 63 -4.65 -19.42 1.27
C CYS A 63 -4.66 -19.72 -0.23
N LEU A 64 -3.57 -20.25 -0.79
CA LEU A 64 -3.51 -20.62 -2.21
C LEU A 64 -4.42 -21.81 -2.54
N LYS A 65 -4.50 -22.80 -1.64
CA LYS A 65 -5.49 -23.88 -1.75
C LYS A 65 -6.92 -23.33 -1.69
N MET A 66 -7.19 -22.41 -0.77
CA MET A 66 -8.51 -21.77 -0.64
C MET A 66 -8.89 -21.00 -1.90
N LYS A 67 -7.97 -20.23 -2.49
CA LYS A 67 -8.20 -19.52 -3.76
C LYS A 67 -8.58 -20.47 -4.89
N LYS A 68 -7.99 -21.66 -4.92
CA LYS A 68 -8.37 -22.70 -5.88
C LYS A 68 -9.80 -23.22 -5.66
N VAL A 69 -10.23 -23.38 -4.40
CA VAL A 69 -11.60 -23.80 -4.07
C VAL A 69 -12.62 -22.74 -4.46
N ILE A 70 -12.32 -21.48 -4.17
CA ILE A 70 -13.17 -20.32 -4.53
C ILE A 70 -13.28 -20.19 -6.06
N GLY A 71 -12.22 -20.54 -6.79
CA GLY A 71 -12.16 -20.38 -8.23
C GLY A 71 -11.87 -18.93 -8.65
N GLU A 72 -12.00 -18.66 -9.94
CA GLU A 72 -11.77 -17.32 -10.47
C GLU A 72 -12.97 -16.43 -10.14
N THR A 73 -12.72 -15.32 -9.43
CA THR A 73 -13.74 -14.33 -9.11
C THR A 73 -13.71 -13.19 -10.13
N GLN A 74 -14.89 -12.61 -10.39
CA GLN A 74 -14.97 -11.41 -11.19
C GLN A 74 -14.32 -10.25 -10.43
N THR A 75 -13.18 -9.77 -10.92
CA THR A 75 -12.43 -8.66 -10.30
C THR A 75 -12.69 -7.31 -10.95
N ASP A 76 -13.20 -7.31 -12.19
CA ASP A 76 -13.43 -6.11 -12.99
C ASP A 76 -14.72 -6.25 -13.83
N ARG A 77 -15.11 -5.20 -14.55
CA ARG A 77 -16.26 -5.19 -15.46
C ARG A 77 -16.05 -6.03 -16.72
N ARG A 78 -14.92 -6.72 -16.83
CA ARG A 78 -14.53 -7.58 -17.98
C ARG A 78 -15.28 -8.92 -18.03
N GLY A 79 -15.95 -9.30 -16.95
CA GLY A 79 -16.68 -10.57 -16.86
C GLY A 79 -15.81 -11.76 -16.42
N LEU A 80 -16.49 -12.88 -16.13
CA LEU A 80 -15.86 -14.14 -15.73
C LEU A 80 -15.09 -14.77 -16.90
N GLY A 81 -13.91 -15.34 -16.63
CA GLY A 81 -13.08 -16.02 -17.64
C GLY A 81 -12.25 -15.09 -18.52
N SER A 82 -12.25 -13.77 -18.25
CA SER A 82 -11.38 -12.82 -18.94
C SER A 82 -9.90 -12.98 -18.55
N THR A 83 -9.58 -13.64 -17.44
CA THR A 83 -8.20 -13.79 -16.96
C THR A 83 -7.82 -15.26 -16.95
N THR A 84 -6.58 -15.58 -17.32
CA THR A 84 -6.07 -16.94 -17.15
C THR A 84 -5.57 -17.12 -15.72
N ALA A 85 -6.36 -17.79 -14.89
CA ALA A 85 -5.96 -18.07 -13.51
C ALA A 85 -4.81 -19.09 -13.46
N LYS A 86 -3.67 -18.70 -12.87
CA LYS A 86 -2.60 -19.62 -12.49
C LYS A 86 -2.97 -20.32 -11.18
N TRP A 87 -2.94 -21.65 -11.19
CA TRP A 87 -3.34 -22.46 -10.04
C TRP A 87 -2.14 -23.14 -9.40
N TRP A 88 -2.00 -22.99 -8.08
CA TRP A 88 -0.96 -23.62 -7.26
C TRP A 88 -0.60 -25.07 -7.67
N SER A 89 -1.61 -25.90 -7.90
CA SER A 89 -1.43 -27.33 -8.21
C SER A 89 -0.93 -27.63 -9.62
N LYS A 90 -1.07 -26.70 -10.56
CA LYS A 90 -0.72 -26.89 -11.98
C LYS A 90 0.59 -26.20 -12.36
N THR A 91 1.29 -25.68 -11.37
CA THR A 91 2.41 -24.77 -11.56
C THR A 91 3.73 -25.45 -11.19
N GLU A 92 4.81 -25.05 -11.86
CA GLU A 92 6.18 -25.48 -11.56
C GLU A 92 6.67 -24.95 -10.21
N ASP A 93 7.70 -25.58 -9.65
CA ASP A 93 8.16 -25.31 -8.28
C ASP A 93 8.70 -23.88 -8.08
N LYS A 94 9.36 -23.31 -9.10
CA LYS A 94 9.77 -21.89 -9.05
C LYS A 94 8.57 -20.94 -8.97
N GLU A 95 7.58 -21.14 -9.82
CA GLU A 95 6.39 -20.30 -9.85
C GLU A 95 5.51 -20.50 -8.60
N LYS A 96 5.52 -21.71 -8.00
CA LYS A 96 4.96 -21.96 -6.66
C LYS A 96 5.63 -21.08 -5.61
N ARG A 97 6.95 -21.04 -5.55
CA ARG A 97 7.64 -20.15 -4.59
C ARG A 97 7.23 -18.69 -4.76
N ASP A 98 7.13 -18.21 -6.00
CA ASP A 98 6.71 -16.84 -6.28
C ASP A 98 5.27 -16.59 -5.80
N MET A 99 4.35 -17.54 -6.00
CA MET A 99 2.98 -17.45 -5.48
C MET A 99 2.92 -17.41 -3.95
N ILE A 100 3.72 -18.22 -3.22
CA ILE A 100 3.80 -18.15 -1.74
C ILE A 100 4.28 -16.77 -1.31
N ILE A 101 5.36 -16.28 -1.93
CA ILE A 101 5.96 -14.99 -1.58
C ILE A 101 4.96 -13.87 -1.82
N ASP A 102 4.21 -13.90 -2.92
CA ASP A 102 3.19 -12.92 -3.21
C ASP A 102 2.00 -12.98 -2.24
N GLU A 103 1.58 -14.16 -1.76
CA GLU A 103 0.59 -14.23 -0.68
C GLU A 103 1.08 -13.62 0.63
N ILE A 104 2.34 -13.87 1.01
CA ILE A 104 2.93 -13.26 2.21
C ILE A 104 2.93 -11.74 2.08
N ARG A 105 3.27 -11.21 0.90
CA ARG A 105 3.23 -9.78 0.59
C ARG A 105 1.81 -9.22 0.68
N ASN A 106 0.83 -9.92 0.09
CA ASN A 106 -0.57 -9.54 0.14
C ASN A 106 -1.11 -9.52 1.59
N LYS A 107 -0.68 -10.47 2.42
CA LYS A 107 -1.05 -10.52 3.83
C LYS A 107 -0.47 -9.33 4.60
N GLU A 108 0.82 -9.02 4.43
CA GLU A 108 1.45 -7.85 5.05
C GLU A 108 0.77 -6.54 4.60
N ASP A 109 0.45 -6.43 3.32
CA ASP A 109 -0.31 -5.31 2.76
C ASP A 109 -1.71 -5.19 3.39
N SER A 110 -2.40 -6.31 3.57
CA SER A 110 -3.74 -6.33 4.19
C SER A 110 -3.69 -5.86 5.65
N THR A 111 -2.69 -6.28 6.42
CA THR A 111 -2.50 -5.80 7.79
C THR A 111 -2.24 -4.28 7.83
N ARG A 112 -1.54 -3.73 6.84
CA ARG A 112 -1.31 -2.27 6.76
C ARG A 112 -2.59 -1.52 6.42
N VAL A 113 -3.42 -2.06 5.53
CA VAL A 113 -4.73 -1.47 5.21
C VAL A 113 -5.63 -1.50 6.43
N GLN A 114 -5.71 -2.61 7.16
CA GLN A 114 -6.48 -2.70 8.40
C GLN A 114 -6.06 -1.62 9.40
N LYS A 115 -4.76 -1.40 9.57
CA LYS A 115 -4.24 -0.33 10.43
C LYS A 115 -4.62 1.06 9.91
N ALA A 116 -4.58 1.28 8.59
CA ALA A 116 -4.96 2.56 7.99
C ALA A 116 -6.46 2.86 8.17
N VAL A 117 -7.33 1.86 7.98
CA VAL A 117 -8.78 2.01 8.21
C VAL A 117 -9.09 2.37 9.67
N GLN A 118 -8.29 1.90 10.63
CA GLN A 118 -8.40 2.27 12.04
C GLN A 118 -7.89 3.68 12.36
N GLN A 119 -7.30 4.39 11.39
CA GLN A 119 -6.82 5.77 11.55
C GLN A 119 -7.79 6.73 10.87
N PRO A 120 -8.78 7.29 11.59
CA PRO A 120 -9.83 8.11 10.97
C PRO A 120 -9.33 9.40 10.34
N GLN A 121 -8.11 9.86 10.63
CA GLN A 121 -7.52 11.04 10.00
C GLN A 121 -6.51 10.63 8.92
N GLN A 122 -5.41 9.99 9.33
CA GLN A 122 -4.32 9.60 8.42
C GLN A 122 -4.72 8.51 7.42
N GLY A 123 -5.83 7.83 7.67
CA GLY A 123 -6.40 6.77 6.84
C GLY A 123 -7.52 7.23 5.91
N GLN A 124 -7.89 8.51 5.88
CA GLN A 124 -9.01 9.00 5.04
C GLN A 124 -8.90 8.59 3.57
N TRP A 125 -7.67 8.47 3.05
CA TRP A 125 -7.40 7.99 1.70
C TRP A 125 -7.95 6.58 1.40
N THR A 126 -8.30 5.77 2.40
CA THR A 126 -8.93 4.47 2.20
C THR A 126 -10.36 4.57 1.66
N TYR A 127 -11.02 5.71 1.85
CA TYR A 127 -12.41 5.96 1.41
C TYR A 127 -12.50 6.73 0.09
N TRP A 128 -11.36 7.13 -0.50
CA TRP A 128 -11.35 7.91 -1.73
C TRP A 128 -11.61 7.05 -2.98
N ASP A 129 -12.77 6.42 -3.11
CA ASP A 129 -13.05 5.44 -4.16
C ASP A 129 -12.88 6.01 -5.58
N THR A 130 -13.21 7.28 -5.78
CA THR A 130 -13.09 7.98 -7.07
C THR A 130 -11.67 8.47 -7.38
N ALA A 131 -10.76 8.50 -6.40
CA ALA A 131 -9.42 9.04 -6.59
C ALA A 131 -8.54 8.06 -7.38
N ILE A 132 -7.93 8.57 -8.45
CA ILE A 132 -6.97 7.84 -9.28
C ILE A 132 -5.69 7.59 -8.48
N GLN A 133 -5.18 6.36 -8.56
CA GLN A 133 -3.91 6.00 -7.94
C GLN A 133 -2.75 6.67 -8.67
N ARG A 134 -1.85 7.33 -7.93
CA ARG A 134 -0.59 7.87 -8.43
C ARG A 134 0.57 7.01 -7.95
N SER A 135 1.39 6.53 -8.87
CA SER A 135 2.66 5.87 -8.55
C SER A 135 3.84 6.79 -8.84
N LEU A 136 4.77 6.87 -7.89
CA LEU A 136 6.04 7.58 -8.04
C LEU A 136 7.16 6.56 -8.19
N THR A 137 7.99 6.75 -9.20
CA THR A 137 9.24 6.00 -9.38
C THR A 137 10.39 6.70 -8.65
N TRP A 138 11.54 6.02 -8.50
CA TRP A 138 12.75 6.66 -7.98
C TRP A 138 13.17 7.86 -8.83
N ASN A 139 13.05 7.74 -10.16
CA ASN A 139 13.34 8.82 -11.09
C ASN A 139 12.45 10.04 -10.85
N ASP A 140 11.15 9.82 -10.63
CA ASP A 140 10.22 10.91 -10.29
C ASP A 140 10.61 11.60 -8.99
N ILE A 141 11.01 10.85 -7.97
CA ILE A 141 11.44 11.41 -6.68
C ILE A 141 12.71 12.24 -6.84
N TRP A 142 13.71 11.75 -7.58
CA TRP A 142 14.97 12.46 -7.77
C TRP A 142 14.83 13.77 -8.53
N HIS A 143 13.90 13.86 -9.47
CA HIS A 143 13.68 15.05 -10.29
C HIS A 143 12.53 15.95 -9.80
N MET A 144 11.80 15.55 -8.77
CA MET A 144 10.70 16.34 -8.23
C MET A 144 11.21 17.29 -7.15
N ALA A 145 10.74 18.54 -7.20
CA ALA A 145 11.03 19.52 -6.16
C ALA A 145 10.64 18.98 -4.76
N PRO A 146 11.49 19.11 -3.73
CA PRO A 146 11.23 18.55 -2.40
C PRO A 146 9.89 18.97 -1.81
N LEU A 147 9.49 20.23 -2.02
CA LEU A 147 8.19 20.76 -1.57
C LEU A 147 7.00 20.04 -2.20
N ARG A 148 7.12 19.61 -3.46
CA ARG A 148 6.06 18.88 -4.16
C ARG A 148 5.93 17.45 -3.63
N ILE A 149 7.05 16.80 -3.29
CA ILE A 149 7.03 15.47 -2.65
C ILE A 149 6.41 15.58 -1.25
N SER A 150 6.87 16.53 -0.45
CA SER A 150 6.34 16.81 0.89
C SER A 150 4.83 17.07 0.84
N PHE A 151 4.39 17.90 -0.10
CA PHE A 151 2.97 18.17 -0.32
C PHE A 151 2.18 16.90 -0.65
N LEU A 152 2.63 16.07 -1.59
CA LEU A 152 1.92 14.83 -1.97
C LEU A 152 1.78 13.87 -0.79
N ILE A 153 2.85 13.70 -0.02
CA ILE A 153 2.88 12.85 1.17
C ILE A 153 1.91 13.42 2.22
N ARG A 154 2.03 14.70 2.56
CA ARG A 154 1.18 15.35 3.57
C ARG A 154 -0.30 15.38 3.15
N PHE A 155 -0.58 15.53 1.86
CA PHE A 155 -1.93 15.53 1.33
C PHE A 155 -2.64 14.20 1.55
N VAL A 156 -2.00 13.08 1.20
CA VAL A 156 -2.59 11.73 1.32
C VAL A 156 -2.88 11.36 2.77
N TYR A 157 -2.09 11.89 3.71
CA TYR A 157 -2.19 11.58 5.14
C TYR A 157 -2.91 12.65 5.96
N ASP A 158 -3.57 13.61 5.31
CA ASP A 158 -4.25 14.72 5.99
C ASP A 158 -3.35 15.44 7.01
N LEU A 159 -2.12 15.76 6.58
CA LEU A 159 -1.10 16.47 7.36
C LEU A 159 -0.80 17.86 6.79
N LEU A 160 -1.60 18.34 5.84
CA LEU A 160 -1.49 19.72 5.37
C LEU A 160 -2.03 20.69 6.43
N PRO A 161 -1.50 21.92 6.52
CA PRO A 161 -1.98 22.93 7.45
C PRO A 161 -3.33 23.54 6.99
N SER A 162 -4.36 22.70 6.85
CA SER A 162 -5.75 23.14 6.68
C SER A 162 -6.26 23.77 7.98
N ASN A 163 -7.27 24.65 7.93
CA ASN A 163 -7.81 25.25 9.15
C ASN A 163 -8.32 24.19 10.15
N ALA A 164 -8.93 23.10 9.66
CA ALA A 164 -9.33 21.98 10.49
C ALA A 164 -8.13 21.32 11.20
N ASN A 165 -7.02 21.11 10.49
CA ASN A 165 -5.81 20.56 11.08
C ASN A 165 -5.13 21.55 12.04
N LEU A 166 -5.13 22.84 11.73
CA LEU A 166 -4.58 23.88 12.61
C LEU A 166 -5.34 23.97 13.94
N VAL A 167 -6.68 23.86 13.91
CA VAL A 167 -7.49 23.77 15.14
C VAL A 167 -7.16 22.51 15.93
N ARG A 168 -7.09 21.35 15.26
CA ARG A 168 -6.72 20.09 15.91
C ARG A 168 -5.31 20.13 16.52
N TRP A 169 -4.38 20.86 15.90
CA TRP A 169 -3.02 21.05 16.42
C TRP A 169 -2.92 22.15 17.47
N GLY A 170 -4.03 22.80 17.86
CA GLY A 170 -4.05 23.89 18.84
C GLY A 170 -3.35 25.17 18.37
N LYS A 171 -3.22 25.36 17.05
CA LYS A 171 -2.58 26.54 16.45
C LYS A 171 -3.57 27.63 16.04
N LYS A 172 -4.87 27.34 16.06
CA LYS A 172 -5.95 28.26 15.70
C LYS A 172 -7.22 27.87 16.46
N ASP A 173 -8.07 28.82 16.78
CA ASP A 173 -9.32 28.57 17.52
C ASP A 173 -10.49 28.22 16.60
N ASP A 174 -10.56 28.87 15.43
CA ASP A 174 -11.68 28.71 14.49
C ASP A 174 -11.32 27.83 13.26
N PRO A 175 -12.15 26.82 12.95
CA PRO A 175 -11.93 25.94 11.78
C PRO A 175 -12.36 26.58 10.46
N THR A 176 -13.08 27.71 10.52
CA THR A 176 -13.69 28.34 9.34
C THR A 176 -12.63 29.00 8.46
N SER A 177 -12.65 28.66 7.17
CA SER A 177 -11.84 29.31 6.13
C SER A 177 -12.63 30.42 5.47
N PRO A 178 -12.06 31.63 5.27
CA PRO A 178 -12.69 32.66 4.43
C PRO A 178 -12.92 32.20 2.98
N LEU A 179 -12.13 31.23 2.52
CA LEU A 179 -12.17 30.68 1.16
C LEU A 179 -13.15 29.51 1.02
N CYS A 180 -13.63 28.93 2.13
CA CYS A 180 -14.43 27.72 2.07
C CYS A 180 -15.55 27.81 3.09
N GLN A 181 -16.77 28.07 2.60
CA GLN A 181 -18.01 28.06 3.38
C GLN A 181 -18.38 26.62 3.81
N GLY A 182 -17.60 26.02 4.71
CA GLY A 182 -17.87 24.70 5.31
C GLY A 182 -17.02 23.53 4.81
N ILE A 183 -15.88 23.78 4.14
CA ILE A 183 -14.97 22.69 3.71
C ILE A 183 -13.95 22.41 4.81
N HIS A 184 -13.97 21.17 5.32
CA HIS A 184 -13.16 20.76 6.48
C HIS A 184 -11.97 19.87 6.11
N ASP A 185 -12.05 19.09 5.02
CA ASP A 185 -11.04 18.10 4.66
C ASP A 185 -10.14 18.57 3.49
N PRO A 186 -8.82 18.25 3.48
CA PRO A 186 -7.94 18.69 2.39
C PRO A 186 -8.33 18.17 1.02
N PHE A 187 -8.96 16.99 0.94
CA PHE A 187 -9.44 16.43 -0.32
C PHE A 187 -10.51 17.32 -0.95
N ASP A 188 -11.44 17.81 -0.13
CA ASP A 188 -12.49 18.73 -0.56
C ASP A 188 -11.94 20.13 -0.84
N LEU A 189 -10.89 20.55 -0.14
CA LEU A 189 -10.17 21.78 -0.44
C LEU A 189 -9.53 21.74 -1.84
N ILE A 190 -8.88 20.63 -2.22
CA ILE A 190 -8.29 20.51 -3.56
C ILE A 190 -9.36 20.32 -4.63
N SER A 191 -10.42 19.56 -4.35
CA SER A 191 -11.49 19.33 -5.32
C SER A 191 -12.31 20.60 -5.60
N SER A 192 -12.51 21.46 -4.59
CA SER A 192 -13.12 22.78 -4.75
C SER A 192 -12.21 23.77 -5.46
N VAL A 193 -10.93 23.84 -5.09
CA VAL A 193 -9.93 24.65 -5.80
C VAL A 193 -9.81 24.21 -7.26
N GLN A 194 -9.93 22.92 -7.58
CA GLN A 194 -9.91 22.49 -8.98
C GLN A 194 -11.17 22.89 -9.76
N ARG A 195 -12.31 23.08 -9.07
CA ARG A 195 -13.60 23.48 -9.67
C ARG A 195 -13.69 25.00 -9.92
N GLU A 196 -12.97 25.81 -9.14
CA GLU A 196 -12.89 27.27 -9.30
C GLU A 196 -11.76 27.74 -10.25
N PHE A 197 -10.77 26.90 -10.56
CA PHE A 197 -9.53 27.28 -11.26
C PHE A 197 -9.45 26.77 -12.72
N GLU A 198 -10.52 26.93 -13.51
CA GLU A 198 -10.45 26.78 -14.98
C GLU A 198 -9.69 27.95 -15.67
N GLY A 199 -9.30 28.99 -14.92
CA GLY A 199 -8.52 30.12 -15.42
C GLY A 199 -7.09 30.15 -14.90
N PHE A 200 -6.12 29.75 -15.73
CA PHE A 200 -4.74 30.25 -15.82
C PHE A 200 -4.02 30.83 -14.57
N TYR A 201 -4.06 30.22 -13.39
CA TYR A 201 -3.14 30.56 -12.29
C TYR A 201 -2.57 29.31 -11.61
N ARG A 202 -1.34 28.96 -12.03
CA ARG A 202 -0.51 27.85 -11.55
C ARG A 202 -0.09 28.06 -10.08
N TRP A 203 -0.32 27.04 -9.25
CA TRP A 203 0.46 26.64 -8.04
C TRP A 203 0.55 27.56 -6.81
N VAL A 204 0.18 28.84 -6.84
CA VAL A 204 0.50 29.78 -5.73
C VAL A 204 -0.22 29.46 -4.41
N ALA A 205 -1.48 29.03 -4.44
CA ALA A 205 -2.24 28.71 -3.22
C ALA A 205 -1.73 27.43 -2.51
N LEU A 206 -1.32 26.42 -3.28
CA LEU A 206 -0.78 25.16 -2.74
C LEU A 206 0.63 25.32 -2.17
N VAL A 207 1.43 26.24 -2.72
CA VAL A 207 2.79 26.52 -2.22
C VAL A 207 2.76 27.09 -0.81
N LYS A 208 1.78 27.95 -0.46
CA LYS A 208 1.66 28.48 0.91
C LYS A 208 1.35 27.39 1.95
N LEU A 209 0.60 26.36 1.59
CA LEU A 209 0.32 25.20 2.45
C LEU A 209 1.50 24.23 2.55
N ALA A 210 2.39 24.20 1.55
CA ALA A 210 3.57 23.32 1.54
C ALA A 210 4.79 23.92 2.28
N SER A 211 4.77 25.21 2.59
CA SER A 211 5.93 25.97 3.10
C SER A 211 5.96 26.17 4.63
N VAL A 212 5.06 25.51 5.37
CA VAL A 212 4.97 25.56 6.84
C VAL A 212 5.39 24.23 7.45
#